data_AF-A0A926A6J3-F1
#
_entry.id   AF-A0A926A6J3-F1
#
_cell.length_a   1.000
_cell.length_b   1.000
_cell.length_c   1.000
_cell.angle_alpha   90.00
_cell.angle_beta   90.00
_cell.angle_gamma   90.00
#
_symmetry.space_group_name_H-M   'P 1'
#
loop_
_entity.id
_entity.type
_entity.pdbx_description
1 polymer ?
#
loop_
_entity_poly.entity_id
_entity_poly.type
_entity_poly.pdbx_seq_one_letter_code
_entity_poly.pdbx_strand_id
1 'polypeptide(L)'
;MFAMIFKGEKRHKKDHCCQEMTAQVSMHWPKAESPLLGSTDQRIYWSPVFDEYGLICQPSAEILKIQHCPFCGGILPESRRDEWFKRLAALGWKNWGDPIPEEYLRFDWQ
;
A
#
# COMPACT_ATOMS: atom_id res chain seq x y z
N MET A 1 3.24 -6.84 12.49
CA MET A 1 2.35 -5.71 12.85
C MET A 1 1.36 -5.52 11.72
N PHE A 2 0.06 -5.53 12.00
CA PHE A 2 -0.96 -5.30 10.98
C PHE A 2 -0.98 -3.83 10.57
N ALA A 3 -0.93 -3.56 9.27
CA ALA A 3 -0.95 -2.22 8.73
C ALA A 3 -2.38 -1.80 8.39
N MET A 4 -2.77 -0.61 8.86
CA MET A 4 -4.02 0.02 8.41
C MET A 4 -3.87 0.43 6.94
N ILE A 5 -4.82 0.02 6.11
CA ILE A 5 -4.89 0.40 4.70
C ILE A 5 -5.40 1.83 4.62
N PHE A 6 -4.65 2.66 3.90
CA PHE A 6 -5.12 4.00 3.59
C PHE A 6 -6.09 3.90 2.40
N LYS A 7 -7.33 4.37 2.53
CA LYS A 7 -8.31 4.24 1.42
C LYS A 7 -8.23 5.37 0.40
N GLY A 8 -7.51 6.45 0.73
CA GLY A 8 -7.40 7.66 -0.11
C GLY A 8 -6.27 7.61 -1.13
N GLU A 9 -5.45 6.56 -1.13
CA GLU A 9 -4.32 6.42 -2.04
C GLU A 9 -4.79 6.26 -3.50
N LYS A 10 -4.14 7.02 -4.38
CA LYS A 10 -4.33 6.89 -5.82
C LYS A 10 -3.51 5.73 -6.35
N ARG A 11 -4.08 4.98 -7.30
CA ARG A 11 -3.35 3.94 -8.02
C ARG A 11 -2.12 4.53 -8.71
N HIS A 12 -1.03 3.78 -8.67
CA HIS A 12 0.19 4.08 -9.37
C HIS A 12 0.65 2.83 -10.11
N LYS A 13 1.23 2.99 -11.30
CA LYS A 13 1.81 1.89 -12.06
C LYS A 13 3.32 2.05 -12.04
N LYS A 14 4.02 1.02 -11.56
CA LYS A 14 5.47 0.92 -11.66
C LYS A 14 5.89 -0.52 -11.89
N ASP A 15 7.12 -0.70 -12.34
CA ASP A 15 7.75 -2.02 -12.31
C ASP A 15 8.24 -2.32 -10.89
N HIS A 16 8.03 -3.55 -10.45
CA HIS A 16 8.47 -4.05 -9.15
C HIS A 16 9.71 -4.94 -9.32
N CYS A 17 10.25 -5.43 -8.20
CA CYS A 17 11.49 -6.21 -8.18
C CYS A 17 11.49 -7.48 -9.08
N CYS A 18 10.33 -8.05 -9.40
CA CYS A 18 10.20 -9.15 -10.36
C CYS A 18 8.81 -9.14 -11.02
N GLN A 19 8.65 -9.94 -12.07
CA GLN A 19 7.40 -10.01 -12.85
C GLN A 19 6.23 -10.53 -12.02
N GLU A 20 6.45 -11.51 -11.15
CA GLU A 20 5.43 -12.08 -10.26
C GLU A 20 4.91 -11.04 -9.26
N MET A 21 5.80 -10.22 -8.71
CA MET A 21 5.43 -9.12 -7.82
C MET A 21 4.59 -8.09 -8.58
N THR A 22 5.01 -7.68 -9.78
CA THR A 22 4.24 -6.76 -10.63
C THR A 22 2.87 -7.33 -10.97
N ALA A 23 2.77 -8.62 -11.30
CA ALA A 23 1.51 -9.26 -11.61
C ALA A 23 0.55 -9.30 -10.41
N GLN A 24 1.05 -9.63 -9.21
CA GLN A 24 0.26 -9.67 -7.99
C GLN A 24 -0.26 -8.28 -7.55
N VAL A 25 0.60 -7.26 -7.60
CA VAL A 25 0.21 -5.89 -7.24
C VAL A 25 -0.75 -5.29 -8.27
N SER A 26 -0.56 -5.60 -9.57
CA SER A 26 -1.40 -5.07 -10.65
C SER A 26 -2.74 -5.79 -10.79
N MET A 27 -2.91 -6.92 -10.09
CA MET A 27 -4.14 -7.69 -10.16
C MET A 27 -5.31 -6.85 -9.64
N HIS A 28 -6.37 -6.78 -10.45
CA HIS A 28 -7.58 -6.07 -10.08
C HIS A 28 -8.78 -6.85 -10.56
N TRP A 29 -9.73 -7.07 -9.65
CA TRP A 29 -11.02 -7.67 -9.98
C TRP A 29 -12.09 -6.58 -10.05
N PRO A 30 -12.62 -6.22 -11.25
CA PRO A 30 -13.56 -5.12 -11.40
C PRO A 30 -14.89 -5.30 -10.65
N LYS A 31 -15.28 -6.56 -10.36
CA LYS A 31 -16.52 -6.89 -9.65
C LYS A 31 -16.32 -7.04 -8.13
N ALA A 32 -15.14 -6.69 -7.61
CA ALA A 32 -14.85 -6.79 -6.19
C ALA A 32 -15.62 -5.72 -5.39
N GLU A 33 -16.37 -6.14 -4.37
CA GLU A 33 -17.00 -5.21 -3.43
C GLU A 33 -15.98 -4.48 -2.55
N SER A 34 -14.84 -5.12 -2.31
CA SER A 34 -13.72 -4.56 -1.55
C SER A 34 -12.42 -4.74 -2.33
N PRO A 35 -11.58 -3.69 -2.44
CA PRO A 35 -10.32 -3.76 -3.19
C PRO A 35 -9.40 -4.92 -2.80
N LEU A 36 -9.49 -5.43 -1.56
CA LEU A 36 -8.60 -6.47 -1.04
C LEU A 36 -9.26 -7.82 -0.80
N LEU A 37 -10.60 -7.87 -0.75
CA LEU A 37 -11.35 -9.09 -0.41
C LEU A 37 -12.13 -9.68 -1.58
N GLY A 38 -12.07 -9.07 -2.77
CA GLY A 38 -12.82 -9.53 -3.93
C GLY A 38 -12.25 -10.72 -4.70
N SER A 39 -11.09 -11.25 -4.31
CA SER A 39 -10.46 -12.42 -4.95
C SER A 39 -9.52 -13.14 -3.98
N THR A 40 -9.36 -14.46 -4.17
CA THR A 40 -8.33 -15.27 -3.49
C THR A 40 -6.99 -15.29 -4.23
N ASP A 41 -6.91 -14.66 -5.40
CA ASP A 41 -5.73 -14.75 -6.27
C ASP A 41 -4.74 -13.62 -6.00
N GLN A 42 -5.25 -12.46 -5.59
CA GLN A 42 -4.44 -11.33 -5.13
C GLN A 42 -4.05 -11.55 -3.66
N ARG A 43 -2.74 -11.65 -3.41
CA ARG A 43 -2.17 -11.85 -2.08
C ARG A 43 -1.21 -10.76 -1.65
N ILE A 44 -0.74 -9.96 -2.60
CA ILE A 44 0.11 -8.81 -2.31
C ILE A 44 -0.68 -7.53 -2.47
N TYR A 45 -0.60 -6.71 -1.43
CA TYR A 45 -0.98 -5.32 -1.45
C TYR A 45 0.30 -4.47 -1.45
N TRP A 46 0.30 -3.41 -2.25
CA TRP A 46 1.32 -2.38 -2.25
C TRP A 46 0.63 -1.03 -2.05
N SER A 47 1.10 -0.26 -1.08
CA SER A 47 0.66 1.13 -0.89
C SER A 47 1.58 2.05 -1.70
N PRO A 48 1.07 2.76 -2.72
CA PRO A 48 1.86 3.74 -3.44
C PRO A 48 2.29 4.89 -2.54
N VAL A 49 1.40 5.35 -1.65
CA VAL A 49 1.72 6.47 -0.75
C VAL A 49 2.87 6.11 0.17
N PHE A 50 2.87 4.92 0.77
CA PHE A 50 3.93 4.57 1.72
C PHE A 50 5.12 3.84 1.07
N ASP A 51 5.07 3.58 -0.23
CA ASP A 51 5.94 2.64 -0.95
C ASP A 51 6.25 1.36 -0.15
N GLU A 52 5.20 0.74 0.39
CA GLU A 52 5.35 -0.43 1.25
C GLU A 52 4.48 -1.59 0.78
N TYR A 53 4.91 -2.80 1.12
CA TYR A 53 4.28 -4.04 0.68
C TYR A 53 3.77 -4.83 1.87
N GLY A 54 2.68 -5.55 1.66
CA GLY A 54 2.17 -6.48 2.64
C GLY A 54 1.38 -7.62 2.02
N LEU A 55 1.26 -8.69 2.79
CA LEU A 55 0.41 -9.83 2.49
C LEU A 55 -1.02 -9.54 2.96
N ILE A 56 -1.98 -9.80 2.09
CA ILE A 56 -3.41 -9.71 2.42
C ILE A 56 -3.80 -10.96 3.20
N CYS A 57 -4.15 -10.79 4.47
CA CYS A 57 -4.47 -11.88 5.40
C CYS A 57 -5.97 -12.23 5.36
N GLN A 58 -6.38 -13.10 4.45
CA GLN A 58 -7.78 -13.52 4.39
C GLN A 58 -8.24 -14.38 5.58
N PRO A 59 -9.54 -14.34 5.95
CA PRO A 59 -10.62 -13.61 5.28
C PRO A 59 -10.75 -12.13 5.71
N SER A 60 -9.91 -11.65 6.63
CA SER A 60 -9.89 -10.25 7.04
C SER A 60 -9.14 -9.39 6.00
N ALA A 61 -9.44 -8.09 5.93
CA ALA A 61 -8.66 -7.16 5.10
C ALA A 61 -7.38 -6.70 5.84
N GLU A 62 -6.80 -7.56 6.66
CA GLU A 62 -5.61 -7.23 7.42
C GLU A 62 -4.37 -7.37 6.54
N ILE A 63 -3.40 -6.47 6.73
CA ILE A 63 -2.16 -6.48 5.95
C ILE A 63 -0.98 -6.80 6.86
N LEU A 64 -0.30 -7.90 6.59
CA LEU A 64 0.99 -8.20 7.21
C LEU A 64 2.13 -7.61 6.37
N LYS A 65 2.81 -6.59 6.90
CA LYS A 65 3.96 -5.97 6.22
C LYS A 65 5.07 -7.00 5.95
N ILE A 66 5.67 -6.91 4.77
CA ILE A 66 6.79 -7.76 4.35
C ILE A 66 8.00 -6.90 3.96
N GLN A 67 9.21 -7.43 4.18
CA GLN A 67 10.47 -6.76 3.83
C GLN A 67 11.20 -7.43 2.67
N HIS A 68 10.78 -8.64 2.29
CA HIS A 68 11.35 -9.39 1.19
C HIS A 68 10.24 -9.83 0.23
N CYS A 69 10.54 -9.82 -1.06
CA CYS A 69 9.65 -10.35 -2.07
C CYS A 69 9.46 -11.87 -1.86
N PRO A 70 8.22 -12.38 -1.76
CA PRO A 70 7.98 -13.81 -1.58
C PRO A 70 8.28 -14.63 -2.84
N PHE A 71 8.52 -13.99 -3.98
CA PHE A 71 8.75 -14.66 -5.27
C PHE A 71 10.24 -14.73 -5.61
N CYS A 72 10.96 -13.61 -5.54
CA CYS A 72 12.38 -13.54 -5.91
C CYS A 72 13.34 -13.36 -4.72
N GLY A 73 12.85 -13.19 -3.50
CA GLY A 73 13.66 -12.97 -2.30
C GLY A 73 14.32 -11.58 -2.20
N GLY A 74 14.12 -10.70 -3.18
CA GLY A 74 14.69 -9.35 -3.18
C GLY A 74 14.20 -8.50 -2.00
N ILE A 75 15.08 -7.65 -1.48
CA ILE A 75 14.76 -6.69 -0.42
C ILE A 75 13.80 -5.63 -0.98
N LEU A 76 12.70 -5.40 -0.28
CA LEU A 76 11.69 -4.41 -0.64
C LEU A 76 12.07 -3.04 -0.06
N PRO A 77 11.60 -1.93 -0.67
CA PRO A 77 11.88 -0.60 -0.17
C PRO A 77 11.39 -0.41 1.27
N GLU A 78 12.09 0.43 2.01
CA GLU A 78 11.66 0.84 3.33
C GLU A 78 10.37 1.67 3.23
N SER A 79 9.47 1.42 4.18
CA SER A 79 8.19 2.14 4.24
C SER A 79 8.40 3.61 4.55
N ARG A 80 7.80 4.47 3.73
CA ARG A 80 7.73 5.92 3.92
C ARG A 80 6.58 6.34 4.85
N ARG A 81 5.87 5.40 5.47
CA ARG A 81 4.68 5.68 6.31
C ARG A 81 5.00 6.64 7.46
N ASP A 82 6.09 6.42 8.16
CA ASP A 82 6.47 7.26 9.30
C ASP A 82 6.87 8.67 8.85
N GLU A 83 7.55 8.78 7.71
CA GLU A 83 7.88 10.06 7.10
C GLU A 83 6.61 10.83 6.69
N TRP A 84 5.65 10.14 6.06
CA TRP A 84 4.38 10.71 5.65
C TRP A 84 3.63 11.33 6.83
N PHE A 85 3.50 10.61 7.95
CA PHE A 85 2.85 11.14 9.15
C PHE A 85 3.61 12.34 9.75
N LYS A 86 4.94 12.29 9.77
CA LYS A 86 5.77 13.41 10.25
C LYS A 86 5.54 14.68 9.42
N ARG A 87 5.47 14.55 8.10
CA ARG A 87 5.25 15.68 7.20
C ARG A 87 3.84 16.26 7.33
N LEU A 88 2.81 15.43 7.39
CA LEU A 88 1.46 15.91 7.66
C LEU A 88 1.36 16.62 9.02
N ALA A 89 1.98 16.08 10.06
CA ALA A 89 2.02 16.72 11.38
C ALA A 89 2.69 18.11 11.32
N ALA A 90 3.75 18.26 10.51
CA ALA A 90 4.41 19.55 10.28
C ALA A 90 3.51 20.56 9.54
N LEU A 91 2.57 20.08 8.72
CA LEU A 91 1.53 20.90 8.08
C LEU A 91 0.33 21.20 9.00
N GLY A 92 0.37 20.74 10.26
CA GLY A 92 -0.68 20.99 11.24
C GLY A 92 -1.79 19.94 11.28
N TRP A 93 -1.61 18.78 10.62
CA TRP A 93 -2.50 17.63 10.74
C TRP A 93 -2.39 17.03 12.15
N LYS A 94 -3.51 16.96 12.88
CA LYS A 94 -3.53 16.58 14.31
C LYS A 94 -4.47 15.42 14.60
N ASN A 95 -5.58 15.33 13.88
CA ASN A 95 -6.61 14.34 14.14
C ASN A 95 -6.89 13.47 12.92
N TRP A 96 -7.31 12.24 13.20
CA TRP A 96 -7.92 11.38 12.19
C TRP A 96 -9.20 12.03 11.65
N GLY A 97 -9.20 12.38 10.37
CA GLY A 97 -10.30 13.08 9.70
C GLY A 97 -9.96 14.49 9.23
N ASP A 98 -8.84 15.05 9.69
CA ASP A 98 -8.31 16.29 9.14
C ASP A 98 -8.02 16.10 7.63
N PRO A 99 -8.32 17.09 6.78
CA PRO A 99 -8.14 16.97 5.34
C PRO A 99 -6.67 16.71 5.00
N ILE A 100 -6.44 15.71 4.16
CA ILE A 100 -5.11 15.36 3.68
C ILE A 100 -4.89 16.08 2.34
N PRO A 101 -3.82 16.86 2.19
CA PRO A 101 -3.53 17.52 0.92
C PRO A 101 -3.35 16.50 -0.20
N GLU A 102 -3.81 16.84 -1.41
CA GLU A 102 -3.90 15.88 -2.53
C GLU A 102 -2.54 15.30 -2.94
N GLU A 103 -1.46 16.07 -2.78
CA GLU A 103 -0.09 15.61 -3.04
C GLU A 103 0.27 14.37 -2.20
N TYR A 104 -0.14 14.33 -0.93
CA TYR A 104 0.10 13.22 0.01
C TYR A 104 -0.74 11.97 -0.28
N LEU A 105 -1.59 11.99 -1.32
CA LEU A 105 -2.37 10.84 -1.77
C LEU A 105 -1.72 10.07 -2.94
N ARG A 106 -0.56 10.53 -3.43
CA ARG A 106 0.13 9.99 -4.62
C ARG A 106 1.43 9.29 -4.21
N PHE A 107 2.11 8.61 -5.13
CA PHE A 107 3.37 7.90 -4.85
C PHE A 107 4.55 8.85 -4.59
N ASP A 108 4.53 10.00 -5.26
CA ASP A 108 5.64 10.93 -5.42
C ASP A 108 5.57 12.14 -4.47
N TRP A 109 4.84 12.03 -3.35
CA TRP A 109 4.70 13.16 -2.43
C TRP A 109 6.05 13.68 -1.92
N GLN A 110 6.06 15.02 -1.83
CA GLN A 110 7.00 15.97 -1.24
C GLN A 110 7.38 15.64 0.18
#